data_AF-A0A0A3J344-F1
#
_entry.id   AF-A0A0A3J344-F1
#
_cell.length_a   1.000
_cell.length_b   1.000
_cell.length_c   1.000
_cell.angle_alpha   90.00
_cell.angle_beta   90.00
_cell.angle_gamma   90.00
#
_symmetry.space_group_name_H-M   'P 1'
#
loop_
_entity.id
_entity.type
_entity.pdbx_description
1 polymer ?
#
loop_
_entity_poly.entity_id
_entity_poly.type
_entity_poly.pdbx_seq_one_letter_code
_entity_poly.pdbx_strand_id
1 'polypeptide(L)' 'MFQSIGIPGLIIILVIILIIFGPKKLPQLGRSIGETLKNFKDSTKDVIDDVTEEETDTKKAKEVK' A
#
# COMPACT_ATOMS: atom_id res chain seq x y z
N MET A 1 8.53 33.26 -1.47
CA MET A 1 9.35 33.14 -0.24
C MET A 1 9.35 31.73 0.37
N PHE A 2 8.30 30.91 0.23
CA PHE A 2 8.28 29.55 0.77
C PHE A 2 8.86 28.46 -0.16
N GLN A 3 8.98 28.70 -1.47
CA GLN A 3 9.55 27.71 -2.41
C GLN A 3 11.06 27.47 -2.23
N SER A 4 11.78 28.36 -1.54
CA SER A 4 13.20 28.19 -1.21
C SER A 4 13.41 27.25 0.00
N ILE A 5 12.34 26.97 0.74
CA ILE A 5 12.33 26.03 1.86
C ILE A 5 12.14 24.64 1.27
N GLY A 6 13.18 24.13 0.60
CA GLY A 6 13.20 22.79 0.05
C GLY A 6 13.29 21.72 1.15
N ILE A 7 14.02 20.65 0.85
CA ILE A 7 14.32 19.54 1.78
C ILE A 7 14.71 20.00 3.21
N PRO A 8 15.49 21.09 3.43
CA PRO A 8 15.86 21.52 4.78
C PRO A 8 14.67 21.87 5.69
N GLY A 9 13.62 22.52 5.16
CA GLY A 9 12.47 22.86 5.99
C GLY A 9 11.58 21.67 6.31
N LEU A 10 11.48 20.73 5.37
CA LEU A 10 10.79 19.46 5.61
C LEU A 10 11.46 18.68 6.75
N ILE A 11 12.80 18.65 6.81
CA ILE A 11 13.55 18.02 7.90
C ILE A 11 13.21 18.66 9.26
N ILE A 12 13.13 20.00 9.34
CA ILE A 12 12.79 20.70 10.58
C ILE A 12 11.40 20.31 11.08
N ILE A 13 10.41 20.27 10.19
CA ILE A 13 9.04 19.84 10.53
C ILE A 13 9.05 18.38 11.01
N LEU A 14 9.80 17.52 10.31
CA LEU A 14 9.94 16.11 10.65
C LEU A 14 10.54 15.95 12.06
N VAL A 15 11.57 16.72 12.41
CA VAL A 15 12.18 16.71 13.75
C VAL A 15 11.18 17.11 14.83
N ILE A 16 10.36 18.15 14.62
CA ILE A 16 9.33 18.57 15.59
C ILE A 16 8.31 17.44 15.80
N ILE A 17 7.83 16.83 14.71
CA ILE A 17 6.93 15.67 14.77
C ILE A 17 7.58 14.51 15.53
N LEU A 18 8.87 14.24 15.28
CA LEU A 18 9.60 13.19 15.97
C LEU A 18 9.83 13.48 17.45
N ILE A 19 9.87 14.74 17.89
CA ILE A 19 9.95 15.06 19.32
C ILE A 19 8.63 14.74 20.01
N ILE A 20 7.50 15.07 19.38
CA ILE A 20 6.16 14.83 19.94
C ILE A 20 5.81 13.34 19.93
N PHE A 21 5.99 12.68 18.79
CA PHE A 21 5.61 11.28 18.59
C PHE A 21 6.74 10.29 18.90
N GLY A 22 8.00 10.69 18.77
CA GLY A 22 9.16 9.82 18.92
C GLY A 22 9.59 9.17 17.59
N PRO A 23 10.92 8.97 17.35
CA PRO A 23 11.46 8.39 16.11
C PRO A 23 11.04 6.95 15.86
N LYS A 24 10.61 6.23 16.90
CA LYS A 24 10.17 4.83 16.80
C LYS A 24 8.71 4.68 16.33
N LYS A 25 7.87 5.69 16.50
CA LYS A 25 6.42 5.58 16.19
C LYS A 25 6.13 5.62 14.69
N LEU A 26 6.79 6.49 13.92
CA LEU A 26 6.57 6.56 12.47
C LEU A 26 6.94 5.24 11.75
N PRO A 27 8.10 4.60 12.03
CA PRO A 27 8.43 3.31 11.42
C PRO A 27 7.52 2.18 11.88
N GLN A 28 7.09 2.17 13.16
CA GLN A 28 6.14 1.18 13.67
C GLN A 28 4.79 1.28 12.95
N LEU A 29 4.25 2.50 12.83
CA LEU A 29 3.01 2.74 12.10
C LEU A 29 3.14 2.34 10.63
N GLY A 30 4.25 2.70 9.98
CA GLY A 30 4.53 2.31 8.60
C GLY A 30 4.62 0.79 8.42
N ARG A 31 5.20 0.06 9.37
CA ARG A 31 5.23 -1.42 9.33
C ARG A 31 3.84 -2.02 9.46
N SER A 32 3.03 -1.57 10.42
CA SER A 32 1.66 -2.08 10.60
C SER A 32 0.76 -1.79 9.41
N ILE A 33 0.83 -0.58 8.85
CA ILE A 33 0.09 -0.21 7.62
C ILE A 33 0.63 -1.01 6.43
N GLY A 34 1.95 -1.18 6.32
CA GLY A 34 2.59 -1.95 5.24
C GLY A 34 2.21 -3.42 5.24
N GLU A 35 2.16 -4.06 6.42
CA GLU A 35 1.68 -5.44 6.56
C GLU A 35 0.20 -5.56 6.18
N THR A 36 -0.62 -4.60 6.61
CA THR A 36 -2.04 -4.55 6.24
C THR A 36 -2.22 -4.43 4.72
N LEU A 37 -1.50 -3.49 4.09
CA LEU A 37 -1.58 -3.27 2.65
C LEU A 37 -1.04 -4.45 1.85
N LYS A 38 0.02 -5.10 2.34
CA LYS A 38 0.58 -6.32 1.74
C LYS A 38 -0.45 -7.44 1.75
N ASN A 39 -1.03 -7.74 2.92
CA ASN A 39 -2.03 -8.80 3.05
C ASN A 39 -3.28 -8.49 2.23
N PHE A 40 -3.71 -7.22 2.21
CA PHE A 40 -4.84 -6.78 1.38
C PHE A 40 -4.57 -7.00 -0.12
N LYS A 41 -3.38 -6.63 -0.60
CA LYS A 41 -2.96 -6.85 -1.99
C LYS A 41 -2.87 -8.35 -2.32
N ASP A 42 -2.31 -9.16 -1.42
CA ASP A 42 -2.18 -10.60 -1.62
C ASP A 42 -3.58 -11.26 -1.68
N SER A 43 -4.48 -10.98 -0.73
CA SER A 43 -5.87 -11.50 -0.76
C SER A 43 -6.68 -11.00 -1.95
N THR A 44 -6.48 -9.74 -2.38
CA THR A 44 -7.17 -9.22 -3.57
C THR A 44 -6.68 -9.92 -4.83
N LYS A 45 -5.39 -10.26 -4.91
CA LYS A 45 -4.82 -10.99 -6.03
C LYS A 45 -5.38 -12.41 -6.12
N ASP A 46 -5.47 -13.11 -4.99
CA ASP A 46 -6.04 -14.47 -4.95
C ASP A 46 -7.51 -14.46 -5.43
N VAL A 47 -8.31 -13.47 -4.99
CA VAL A 47 -9.70 -13.31 -5.44
C VAL A 47 -9.78 -13.00 -6.94
N ILE A 48 -8.88 -12.18 -7.47
CA ILE A 48 -8.84 -11.87 -8.91
C ILE A 48 -8.45 -13.10 -9.72
N ASP A 49 -7.45 -13.86 -9.28
CA ASP A 49 -6.99 -15.08 -9.96
C ASP A 49 -8.13 -16.13 -9.96
N ASP A 50 -8.82 -16.36 -8.83
CA ASP A 50 -9.98 -17.27 -8.74
C ASP A 50 -11.12 -16.87 -9.70
N VAL A 51 -11.48 -15.58 -9.75
CA VAL A 51 -12.54 -15.07 -10.64
C VAL A 51 -12.12 -15.16 -12.11
N THR A 52 -10.84 -14.98 -12.41
CA THR A 52 -10.32 -15.05 -13.78
C THR A 52 -10.23 -16.50 -14.27
N GLU A 53 -9.92 -17.46 -13.40
CA GLU A 53 -9.92 -18.88 -13.72
C GLU A 53 -11.35 -19.40 -13.99
N GLU A 54 -12.35 -19.01 -13.18
CA GLU A 54 -13.75 -19.39 -13.40
C GLU A 54 -14.34 -18.85 -14.73
N GLU A 55 -13.91 -17.68 -15.18
CA GLU A 55 -14.30 -17.12 -16.49
C GLU A 55 -13.68 -17.87 -17.69
N THR A 56 -12.52 -18.50 -17.51
CA THR A 56 -11.86 -19.24 -18.61
C THR A 56 -12.45 -20.64 -18.84
N ASP A 57 -12.96 -21.29 -17.78
CA ASP A 57 -13.64 -22.59 -17.89
C ASP A 57 -15.05 -22.45 -18.48
N THR A 58 -15.79 -21.39 -18.17
CA THR A 58 -17.12 -21.14 -18.76
C THR A 58 -17.08 -20.70 -20.23
N LYS A 59 -15.99 -20.05 -20.70
CA LYS A 59 -15.85 -19.66 -22.11
C LYS A 59 -15.50 -20.84 -23.03
N LYS A 60 -14.69 -21.81 -22.57
CA LYS A 60 -14.38 -23.03 -23.36
C LYS A 60 -15.59 -23.96 -23.58
N ALA A 61 -16.52 -24.02 -22.63
CA ALA A 61 -17.74 -24.82 -22.78
C ALA A 61 -18.74 -24.27 -23.84
N LYS A 62 -18.60 -22.99 -24.23
CA LYS A 62 -19.51 -22.31 -25.16
C LYS A 62 -19.03 -22.28 -26.62
N GLU A 63 -17.76 -22.61 -26.89
CA GLU A 63 -17.16 -22.57 -28.24
C GLU A 63 -17.15 -23.95 -28.94
N VAL A 64 -17.58 -25.02 -28.26
CA VAL A 64 -17.63 -26.40 -28.79
C VAL A 64 -19.07 -26.85 -29.12
N LYS A 65 -20.04 -25.92 -29.21
CA LYS A 65 -21.43 -26.24 -29.57
C LYS A 65 -21.93 -25.44 -30.76
#